data_AF-A0A2G2MBJ6-F1
#
_entry.id   AF-A0A2G2MBJ6-F1
#
_cell.length_a   1.000
_cell.length_b   1.000
_cell.length_c   1.000
_cell.angle_alpha   90.00
_cell.angle_beta   90.00
_cell.angle_gamma   90.00
#
_symmetry.space_group_name_H-M   'P 1'
#
loop_
_entity.id
_entity.type
_entity.pdbx_description
1 polymer ?
#
loop_
_entity_poly.entity_id
_entity_poly.type
_entity_poly.pdbx_seq_one_letter_code
_entity_poly.pdbx_strand_id
1 'polypeptide(L)'
;MTNFPSTERRRFSRIPFPATAHLKAYKGDLHLNCAVIDISLKGILISLPIDWQGEMHDKYKIDLLLENAQLVINMYASVAHIDNDSVGFLCEHIDLDSISHLKRLVELNLGDEELLHRELSALISS
;
A
#
# COMPACT_ATOMS: atom_id res chain seq x y z
N MET A 1 31.46 -4.91 11.28
CA MET A 1 30.63 -5.33 10.14
C MET A 1 29.69 -4.20 9.82
N THR A 2 29.87 -3.56 8.67
CA THR A 2 29.17 -2.34 8.26
C THR A 2 27.72 -2.66 7.89
N ASN A 3 26.78 -2.10 8.67
CA ASN A 3 25.37 -2.10 8.36
C ASN A 3 25.14 -1.16 7.16
N PHE A 4 25.02 -1.69 5.95
CA PHE A 4 24.46 -0.92 4.85
C PHE A 4 22.96 -0.87 5.10
N PRO A 5 22.35 0.29 5.43
CA PRO A 5 20.93 0.42 5.17
C PRO A 5 20.80 0.23 3.66
N SER A 6 20.01 -0.75 3.24
CA SER A 6 19.47 -0.82 1.89
C SER A 6 18.57 0.40 1.69
N THR A 7 19.19 1.59 1.54
CA THR A 7 18.58 2.81 1.04
C THR A 7 18.40 2.67 -0.47
N GLU A 8 17.85 1.52 -0.88
CA GLU A 8 17.35 1.33 -2.22
C GLU A 8 16.31 2.43 -2.42
N ARG A 9 16.59 3.30 -3.39
CA ARG A 9 15.89 4.55 -3.64
C ARG A 9 14.41 4.26 -3.83
N ARG A 10 13.62 4.39 -2.75
CA ARG A 10 12.17 4.31 -2.85
C ARG A 10 11.75 5.35 -3.88
N ARG A 11 11.28 4.86 -5.04
CA ARG A 11 10.85 5.72 -6.16
C ARG A 11 9.57 6.47 -5.85
N PHE A 12 8.78 5.92 -4.92
CA PHE A 12 7.50 6.45 -4.50
C PHE A 12 7.52 6.87 -3.04
N SER A 13 6.98 8.05 -2.78
CA SER A 13 6.83 8.63 -1.46
C SER A 13 5.80 7.85 -0.66
N ARG A 14 6.15 7.51 0.58
CA ARG A 14 5.25 6.83 1.51
C ARG A 14 4.65 7.85 2.47
N ILE A 15 3.34 7.87 2.55
CA ILE A 15 2.57 8.78 3.38
C ILE A 15 2.02 7.99 4.54
N PRO A 16 2.31 8.39 5.80
CA PRO A 16 1.64 7.82 6.96
C PRO A 16 0.13 7.96 6.81
N PHE A 17 -0.59 6.84 6.86
CA PHE A 17 -2.01 6.83 6.59
C PHE A 17 -2.73 5.93 7.60
N PRO A 18 -3.07 6.46 8.78
CA PRO A 18 -3.72 5.70 9.83
C PRO A 18 -5.17 5.40 9.42
N ALA A 19 -5.34 4.27 8.76
CA ALA A 19 -6.63 3.81 8.26
C ALA A 19 -6.81 2.32 8.52
N THR A 20 -8.01 1.84 8.18
CA THR A 20 -8.36 0.42 8.30
C THR A 20 -8.40 -0.21 6.92
N ALA A 21 -7.84 -1.42 6.79
CA ALA A 21 -7.89 -2.21 5.57
C ALA A 21 -8.49 -3.60 5.83
N HIS A 22 -9.22 -4.12 4.84
CA HIS A 22 -9.60 -5.53 4.78
C HIS A 22 -8.77 -6.22 3.71
N LEU A 23 -8.18 -7.36 4.07
CA LEU A 23 -7.31 -8.16 3.23
C LEU A 23 -8.02 -9.46 2.89
N LYS A 24 -8.28 -9.69 1.60
CA LYS A 24 -8.82 -10.95 1.10
C LYS A 24 -7.76 -11.66 0.26
N ALA A 25 -7.18 -12.72 0.79
CA ALA A 25 -6.24 -13.54 0.07
C ALA A 25 -6.96 -14.29 -1.07
N TYR A 26 -6.27 -14.46 -2.19
CA TYR A 26 -6.81 -15.27 -3.29
C TYR A 26 -6.96 -16.74 -2.92
N LYS A 27 -6.18 -17.21 -1.94
CA LYS A 27 -6.26 -18.57 -1.39
C LYS A 27 -7.40 -18.79 -0.39
N GLY A 28 -8.13 -17.73 0.00
CA GLY A 28 -9.36 -17.83 0.80
C GLY A 28 -9.30 -17.13 2.17
N ASP A 29 -8.11 -16.81 2.67
CA ASP A 29 -7.98 -16.12 3.96
C ASP A 29 -8.57 -14.71 3.93
N LEU A 30 -9.18 -14.31 5.04
CA LEU A 30 -9.77 -13.00 5.23
C LEU A 30 -9.26 -12.39 6.53
N HIS A 31 -8.55 -11.28 6.43
CA HIS A 31 -8.16 -10.48 7.59
C HIS A 31 -8.95 -9.18 7.56
N LEU A 32 -9.70 -8.93 8.63
CA LEU A 32 -10.51 -7.73 8.78
C LEU A 32 -9.83 -6.74 9.72
N ASN A 33 -10.18 -5.48 9.56
CA ASN A 33 -9.76 -4.36 10.38
C ASN A 33 -8.24 -4.26 10.60
N CYS A 34 -7.46 -4.52 9.56
CA CYS A 34 -6.01 -4.45 9.62
C CYS A 34 -5.56 -2.98 9.65
N ALA A 35 -4.61 -2.66 10.52
CA ALA A 35 -4.10 -1.30 10.68
C ALA A 35 -3.13 -0.95 9.56
N VAL A 36 -3.41 0.13 8.83
CA VAL A 36 -2.54 0.66 7.78
C VAL A 36 -1.48 1.56 8.41
N ILE A 37 -0.22 1.34 8.04
CA ILE A 37 0.91 2.12 8.53
C ILE A 37 1.19 3.27 7.56
N ASP A 38 1.43 2.93 6.29
CA ASP A 38 1.71 3.89 5.24
C ASP A 38 1.14 3.43 3.89
N ILE A 39 0.97 4.40 2.98
CA ILE A 39 0.53 4.16 1.61
C ILE A 39 1.36 4.98 0.63
N SER A 40 1.50 4.47 -0.59
CA SER A 40 2.15 5.14 -1.72
C SER A 40 1.36 4.85 -3.00
N LEU A 41 1.70 5.52 -4.10
CA LEU A 41 1.10 5.22 -5.40
C LEU A 41 1.31 3.77 -5.88
N LYS A 42 2.32 3.07 -5.36
CA LYS A 42 2.70 1.73 -5.85
C LYS A 42 2.57 0.63 -4.79
N GLY A 43 2.08 0.92 -3.61
CA GLY A 43 1.97 -0.09 -2.56
C GLY A 43 1.50 0.47 -1.23
N ILE A 44 1.28 -0.46 -0.29
CA ILE A 44 0.73 -0.20 1.04
C ILE A 44 1.46 -1.04 2.08
N LEU A 45 1.69 -0.49 3.26
CA LEU A 45 2.25 -1.19 4.43
C LEU A 45 1.18 -1.32 5.51
N ILE A 46 1.03 -2.52 6.03
CA ILE A 46 0.01 -2.87 7.03
C ILE A 46 0.70 -3.54 8.21
N SER A 47 0.24 -3.26 9.43
CA SER A 47 0.65 -4.02 10.61
C SER A 47 0.32 -5.50 10.42
N LEU A 48 1.24 -6.38 10.78
CA LEU A 48 1.10 -7.81 10.55
C LEU A 48 -0.17 -8.32 11.26
N PRO A 49 -1.18 -8.86 10.53
CA PRO A 49 -2.38 -9.39 11.15
C PRO A 49 -2.07 -10.56 12.09
N ILE A 50 -2.91 -10.76 13.10
CA ILE A 50 -2.85 -11.97 13.93
C ILE A 50 -3.09 -13.19 13.03
N ASP A 51 -2.36 -14.27 13.30
CA ASP A 51 -2.40 -15.52 12.53
C ASP A 51 -2.08 -15.34 11.03
N TRP A 52 -1.18 -14.41 10.71
CA TRP A 52 -0.71 -14.22 9.34
C TRP A 52 -0.03 -15.48 8.78
N GLN A 53 -0.56 -15.98 7.66
CA GLN A 53 -0.03 -17.13 6.92
C GLN A 53 0.30 -16.78 5.46
N GLY A 54 0.35 -15.49 5.11
CA GLY A 54 0.70 -15.05 3.77
C GLY A 54 2.19 -15.19 3.50
N GLU A 55 2.54 -15.63 2.31
CA GLU A 55 3.93 -15.79 1.86
C GLU A 55 4.30 -14.71 0.84
N MET A 56 5.60 -14.58 0.55
CA MET A 56 6.08 -13.69 -0.50
C MET A 56 5.38 -13.98 -1.84
N HIS A 57 4.96 -12.91 -2.52
CA HIS A 57 4.21 -12.92 -3.78
C HIS A 57 2.77 -13.45 -3.70
N ASP A 58 2.26 -13.83 -2.52
CA ASP A 58 0.84 -14.14 -2.37
C ASP A 58 -0.02 -12.95 -2.76
N LYS A 59 -1.14 -13.22 -3.43
CA LYS A 59 -2.04 -12.20 -3.98
C LYS A 59 -3.21 -11.91 -3.06
N TYR A 60 -3.50 -10.63 -2.90
CA TYR A 60 -4.56 -10.11 -2.06
C TYR A 60 -5.39 -9.08 -2.83
N LYS A 61 -6.71 -9.09 -2.57
CA LYS A 61 -7.55 -7.92 -2.75
C LYS A 61 -7.52 -7.13 -1.45
N ILE A 62 -7.19 -5.85 -1.53
CA ILE A 62 -7.07 -4.94 -0.39
C ILE A 62 -8.14 -3.86 -0.53
N ASP A 63 -8.98 -3.74 0.49
CA ASP A 63 -10.06 -2.76 0.60
C ASP A 63 -9.72 -1.76 1.70
N LEU A 64 -9.40 -0.51 1.33
CA LEU A 64 -9.06 0.58 2.23
C LEU A 64 -10.30 1.39 2.61
N LEU A 65 -10.49 1.62 3.91
CA LEU A 65 -11.66 2.27 4.49
C LEU A 65 -11.29 3.65 5.05
N LEU A 66 -12.18 4.63 4.85
CA LEU A 66 -12.14 5.90 5.60
C LEU A 66 -12.70 5.73 7.01
N GLU A 67 -12.52 6.78 7.84
CA GLU A 67 -13.01 6.85 9.23
C GLU A 67 -14.52 6.57 9.39
N ASN A 68 -15.32 6.78 8.33
CA ASN A 68 -16.76 6.46 8.31
C ASN A 68 -17.09 5.07 7.74
N ALA A 69 -16.09 4.18 7.63
CA ALA A 69 -16.19 2.84 7.05
C ALA A 69 -16.63 2.80 5.57
N GLN A 70 -16.52 3.91 4.84
CA GLN A 70 -16.71 3.89 3.38
C GLN A 70 -15.47 3.34 2.70
N LEU A 71 -15.67 2.40 1.76
CA LEU A 71 -14.61 1.93 0.86
C LEU A 71 -14.18 3.07 -0.05
N VAL A 72 -12.87 3.34 -0.09
CA VAL A 72 -12.33 4.45 -0.90
C VAL A 72 -11.25 4.01 -1.86
N ILE A 73 -10.49 2.98 -1.53
CA ILE A 73 -9.46 2.45 -2.45
C ILE A 73 -9.58 0.94 -2.43
N ASN A 74 -9.86 0.36 -3.59
CA ASN A 74 -9.68 -1.05 -3.84
C ASN A 74 -8.42 -1.28 -4.69
N MET A 75 -7.60 -2.25 -4.32
CA MET A 75 -6.47 -2.68 -5.13
C MET A 75 -6.24 -4.18 -5.07
N TYR A 76 -5.63 -4.71 -6.12
CA TYR A 76 -5.05 -6.03 -6.17
C TYR A 76 -3.55 -5.90 -6.01
N ALA A 77 -3.00 -6.61 -5.04
CA ALA A 77 -1.62 -6.45 -4.64
C ALA A 77 -0.97 -7.79 -4.30
N SER A 78 0.35 -7.84 -4.41
CA SER A 78 1.16 -9.00 -4.05
C SER A 78 2.01 -8.69 -2.81
N VAL A 79 2.24 -9.69 -1.96
CA VAL A 79 3.16 -9.53 -0.82
C VAL A 79 4.57 -9.27 -1.36
N ALA A 80 5.14 -8.12 -1.00
CA ALA A 80 6.43 -7.66 -1.49
C ALA A 80 7.54 -7.73 -0.44
N HIS A 81 7.18 -7.74 0.85
CA HIS A 81 8.06 -8.06 1.98
C HIS A 81 7.22 -8.37 3.22
N ILE A 82 7.80 -9.14 4.13
CA ILE A 82 7.23 -9.47 5.43
C ILE A 82 8.33 -9.20 6.46
N ASP A 83 8.03 -8.33 7.42
CA ASP A 83 8.86 -8.04 8.58
C ASP A 83 8.19 -8.58 9.85
N ASN A 84 8.83 -8.39 11.01
CA ASN A 84 8.35 -8.94 12.29
C ASN A 84 6.96 -8.42 12.70
N ASP A 85 6.63 -7.18 12.35
CA ASP A 85 5.45 -6.46 12.81
C ASP A 85 4.61 -5.87 11.67
N SER A 86 5.02 -6.09 10.41
CA SER A 86 4.38 -5.51 9.25
C SER A 86 4.52 -6.38 8.00
N VAL A 87 3.58 -6.21 7.09
CA VAL A 87 3.60 -6.80 5.75
C VAL A 87 3.36 -5.71 4.73
N GLY A 88 4.23 -5.64 3.74
CA GLY A 88 4.13 -4.66 2.67
C GLY A 88 3.70 -5.30 1.36
N PHE A 89 2.82 -4.60 0.66
CA PHE A 89 2.23 -5.05 -0.58
C PHE A 89 2.64 -4.15 -1.74
N LEU A 90 2.92 -4.77 -2.89
CA LEU A 90 3.09 -4.10 -4.17
C LEU A 90 1.74 -4.07 -4.90
N CYS A 91 1.29 -2.88 -5.28
CA CYS A 91 0.07 -2.73 -6.07
C CYS A 91 0.31 -3.22 -7.50
N GLU A 92 -0.44 -4.25 -7.91
CA GLU A 92 -0.41 -4.84 -9.25
C GLU A 92 -1.47 -4.19 -10.14
N HIS A 93 -2.70 -4.09 -9.63
CA HIS A 93 -3.82 -3.49 -10.33
C HIS A 93 -4.69 -2.66 -9.39
N ILE A 94 -5.18 -1.55 -9.89
CA ILE A 94 -6.06 -0.63 -9.20
C ILE A 94 -7.04 -0.06 -10.23
N ASP A 95 -8.31 0.03 -9.87
CA ASP A 95 -9.33 0.61 -10.75
C ASP A 95 -9.21 2.13 -10.84
N LEU A 96 -9.91 2.73 -11.82
CA LEU A 96 -9.81 4.15 -12.13
C LEU A 96 -10.27 5.06 -10.98
N ASP A 97 -11.31 4.67 -10.26
CA ASP A 97 -11.86 5.47 -9.17
C ASP A 97 -10.89 5.41 -7.98
N SER A 98 -10.43 4.22 -7.64
CA SER A 98 -9.45 3.96 -6.58
C SER A 98 -8.12 4.69 -6.82
N ILE A 99 -7.57 4.67 -8.03
CA ILE A 99 -6.31 5.38 -8.33
C ILE A 99 -6.51 6.90 -8.31
N SER A 100 -7.70 7.39 -8.67
CA SER A 100 -8.02 8.82 -8.59
C SER A 100 -8.06 9.29 -7.13
N HIS A 101 -8.67 8.52 -6.24
CA HIS A 101 -8.65 8.78 -4.80
C HIS A 101 -7.24 8.72 -4.22
N LEU A 102 -6.47 7.68 -4.57
CA LEU A 102 -5.09 7.53 -4.12
C LEU A 102 -4.21 8.69 -4.59
N LYS A 103 -4.32 9.10 -5.86
CA LYS A 103 -3.62 10.26 -6.40
C LYS A 103 -3.94 11.52 -5.61
N ARG A 104 -5.21 11.77 -5.30
CA ARG A 104 -5.63 12.95 -4.53
C ARG A 104 -5.07 12.92 -3.11
N LEU A 105 -5.07 11.76 -2.46
CA LEU A 105 -4.45 11.57 -1.15
C LEU A 105 -2.96 11.91 -1.19
N VAL A 106 -2.25 11.39 -2.20
CA VAL A 106 -0.81 11.65 -2.37
C VAL A 106 -0.53 13.13 -2.63
N GLU A 107 -1.28 13.75 -3.54
CA GLU A 107 -1.20 15.18 -3.85
C GLU A 107 -1.35 16.06 -2.61
N LEU A 108 -2.39 15.81 -1.81
CA LEU A 108 -2.68 16.58 -0.60
C LEU A 108 -1.59 16.45 0.47
N ASN A 109 -0.95 15.29 0.56
CA ASN A 109 0.09 15.05 1.56
C ASN A 109 1.49 15.50 1.09
N LEU A 110 1.76 15.51 -0.21
CA LEU A 110 3.02 16.03 -0.75
C LEU A 110 3.07 17.56 -0.72
N GLY A 111 1.94 18.23 -0.95
CA GLY A 111 1.87 19.70 -0.98
C GLY A 111 2.68 20.36 -2.11
N ASP A 112 3.18 19.56 -3.07
CA ASP A 112 4.04 19.97 -4.18
C ASP A 112 3.65 19.20 -5.45
N GLU A 113 3.23 19.94 -6.47
CA GLU A 113 2.75 19.41 -7.74
C GLU A 113 3.90 18.80 -8.58
N GLU A 114 5.13 19.32 -8.48
CA GLU A 114 6.29 18.76 -9.19
C GLU A 114 6.66 17.38 -8.64
N LEU A 115 6.57 17.20 -7.31
CA LEU A 115 6.78 15.90 -6.68
C LEU A 115 5.72 14.89 -7.13
N LEU A 116 4.44 15.29 -7.14
CA LEU A 116 3.38 14.44 -7.67
C LEU A 116 3.61 14.06 -9.13
N HIS A 117 4.03 15.01 -9.97
CA HIS A 117 4.32 14.74 -11.38
C HIS A 117 5.46 13.72 -11.54
N ARG A 118 6.50 13.79 -10.69
CA ARG A 118 7.58 12.79 -10.68
C ARG A 118 7.09 11.41 -10.27
N GLU A 119 6.24 11.32 -9.26
CA GLU A 119 5.63 10.07 -8.81
C GLU A 119 4.77 9.43 -9.92
N LEU A 120 3.94 10.23 -10.59
CA LEU A 120 3.13 9.77 -11.73
C LEU A 120 3.98 9.34 -12.92
N SER A 121 5.04 10.09 -13.24
CA SER A 121 5.99 9.72 -14.30
C SER A 121 6.68 8.40 -13.97
N ALA A 122 7.04 8.19 -12.70
CA ALA A 122 7.65 6.96 -12.25
C ALA A 122 6.72 5.74 -12.43
N LEU A 123 5.41 5.89 -12.17
CA LEU A 123 4.40 4.84 -12.38
C LEU A 123 4.30 4.40 -13.85
N ILE A 124 4.39 5.34 -14.80
CA ILE A 124 4.30 5.03 -16.24
C ILE A 124 5.56 4.31 -16.73
N SER A 125 6.70 4.59 -16.11
CA SER A 125 8.01 4.02 -16.47
C SER A 125 8.39 2.74 -15.73
N SER A 126 7.51 2.25 -14.84
CA SER A 126 7.77 1.10 -13.97
C SER A 126 7.19 -0.21 -14.48
#